data_AF-A0ABD6AZK2-F1
#
_entry.id   AF-A0ABD6AZK2-F1
#
_cell.length_a   1.000
_cell.length_b   1.000
_cell.length_c   1.000
_cell.angle_alpha   90.00
_cell.angle_beta   90.00
_cell.angle_gamma   90.00
#
_symmetry.space_group_name_H-M   'P 1'
#
loop_
_entity.id
_entity.type
_entity.pdbx_description
1 polymer ?
#
loop_
_entity_poly.entity_id
_entity_poly.type
_entity_poly.pdbx_seq_one_letter_code
_entity_poly.pdbx_strand_id
1 'polypeptide(L)'
;MLPLLHDLADESVLVFGGGRVGARRARTFAVESDVVVVSPAFADRSFGDARRVRAEPSPDDVAAWVERVAPVLVVAATDDTAVNAAVERAAAERGLLYNRADRAGERAPGHVAVPSIVRDGEVVVGLSTGVPALTKVLRQRVEREVQGAGELAVLTAELRRYLRDQYPPEQRREALRAVVRSERVWKALGDGVANPRQIVDEIASDALGESP
;
A
#
# COMPACT_ATOMS: atom_id res chain seq x y z
N MET A 1 16.93 -3.56 -4.80
CA MET A 1 15.61 -3.07 -5.25
C MET A 1 15.36 -1.75 -4.57
N LEU A 2 14.96 -0.73 -5.31
CA LEU A 2 14.56 0.56 -4.76
C LEU A 2 13.05 0.50 -4.45
N PRO A 3 12.61 0.82 -3.21
CA PRO A 3 11.19 0.90 -2.93
C PRO A 3 10.61 2.17 -3.58
N LEU A 4 9.57 1.99 -4.38
CA LEU A 4 8.79 3.07 -4.98
C LEU A 4 7.34 2.91 -4.50
N LEU A 5 6.72 4.03 -4.16
CA LEU A 5 5.28 4.10 -3.95
C LEU A 5 4.66 4.50 -5.28
N HIS A 6 3.79 3.63 -5.80
CA HIS A 6 3.05 3.85 -7.03
C HIS A 6 1.60 4.13 -6.66
N ASP A 7 1.09 5.26 -7.12
CA ASP A 7 -0.35 5.54 -7.10
C ASP A 7 -1.00 4.68 -8.18
N LEU A 8 -1.98 3.87 -7.78
CA LEU A 8 -2.73 2.99 -8.67
C LEU A 8 -4.22 3.39 -8.77
N ALA A 9 -4.57 4.59 -8.29
CA ALA A 9 -5.92 5.12 -8.42
C ALA A 9 -6.34 5.17 -9.89
N ASP A 10 -7.58 4.76 -10.16
CA ASP A 10 -8.17 4.69 -11.50
C ASP A 10 -7.43 3.76 -12.49
N GLU A 11 -6.47 2.97 -12.01
CA GLU A 11 -5.70 2.03 -12.83
C GLU A 11 -6.18 0.58 -12.65
N SER A 12 -5.94 -0.24 -13.66
CA SER A 12 -6.28 -1.67 -13.63
C SER A 12 -5.10 -2.59 -13.30
N VAL A 13 -5.36 -3.61 -12.48
CA VAL A 13 -4.40 -4.69 -12.18
C VAL A 13 -4.98 -6.03 -12.60
N LEU A 14 -4.25 -6.77 -13.43
CA LEU A 14 -4.67 -8.08 -13.91
C LEU A 14 -3.94 -9.19 -13.16
N VAL A 15 -4.67 -10.09 -12.52
CA VAL A 15 -4.14 -11.23 -11.77
C VAL A 15 -4.54 -12.54 -12.45
N PHE A 16 -3.55 -13.31 -12.88
CA PHE A 16 -3.73 -14.69 -13.33
C PHE A 16 -3.57 -15.64 -12.14
N GLY A 17 -4.62 -16.39 -11.82
CA GLY A 17 -4.64 -17.39 -10.74
C GLY A 17 -5.53 -16.99 -9.57
N GLY A 18 -6.46 -17.88 -9.22
CA GLY A 18 -7.44 -17.74 -8.13
C GLY A 18 -7.09 -18.57 -6.90
N GLY A 19 -5.87 -19.10 -6.83
CA GLY A 19 -5.34 -19.77 -5.64
C GLY A 19 -5.11 -18.79 -4.48
N ARG A 20 -4.59 -19.30 -3.36
CA ARG A 20 -4.32 -18.50 -2.15
C ARG A 20 -3.40 -17.30 -2.41
N VAL A 21 -2.41 -17.47 -3.30
CA VAL A 21 -1.46 -16.42 -3.66
C VAL A 21 -2.15 -15.32 -4.45
N GLY A 22 -2.91 -15.68 -5.49
CA GLY A 22 -3.70 -14.74 -6.29
C GLY A 22 -4.72 -13.99 -5.44
N ALA A 23 -5.44 -14.68 -4.54
CA ALA A 23 -6.37 -14.06 -3.60
C ALA A 23 -5.71 -13.02 -2.70
N ARG A 24 -4.52 -13.34 -2.16
CA ARG A 24 -3.74 -12.39 -1.36
C ARG A 24 -3.34 -11.16 -2.17
N ARG A 25 -2.87 -11.35 -3.41
CA ARG A 25 -2.46 -10.24 -4.29
C ARG A 25 -3.64 -9.36 -4.68
N ALA A 26 -4.77 -9.97 -5.04
CA ALA A 26 -5.99 -9.26 -5.37
C ALA A 26 -6.43 -8.35 -4.22
N ARG A 27 -6.48 -8.87 -2.98
CA ARG A 27 -6.79 -8.06 -1.80
C ARG A 27 -5.82 -6.91 -1.55
N THR A 28 -4.54 -7.07 -1.89
CA THR A 28 -3.54 -6.01 -1.71
C THR A 28 -3.77 -4.84 -2.68
N PHE A 29 -4.07 -5.15 -3.94
CA PHE A 29 -4.23 -4.15 -5.00
C PHE A 29 -5.64 -3.55 -5.04
N ALA A 30 -6.67 -4.33 -4.69
CA ALA A 30 -8.07 -3.88 -4.69
C ALA A 30 -8.38 -2.78 -3.67
N VAL A 31 -7.41 -2.42 -2.82
CA VAL A 31 -7.51 -1.26 -1.92
C VAL A 31 -7.49 0.06 -2.71
N GLU A 32 -6.88 0.09 -3.88
CA GLU A 32 -6.55 1.35 -4.59
C GLU A 32 -6.76 1.26 -6.11
N SER A 33 -6.99 0.06 -6.65
CA SER A 33 -7.04 -0.18 -8.10
C SER A 33 -8.16 -1.13 -8.50
N ASP A 34 -8.55 -1.08 -9.77
CA ASP A 34 -9.50 -1.99 -10.37
C ASP A 34 -8.83 -3.34 -10.65
N VAL A 35 -9.08 -4.32 -9.78
CA VAL A 35 -8.45 -5.64 -9.91
C VAL A 35 -9.35 -6.61 -10.67
N VAL A 36 -8.78 -7.25 -11.69
CA VAL A 36 -9.41 -8.37 -12.42
C VAL A 36 -8.62 -9.65 -12.13
N VAL A 37 -9.30 -10.68 -11.59
CA VAL A 37 -8.70 -11.99 -11.32
C VAL A 37 -9.25 -13.02 -12.28
N VAL A 38 -8.39 -13.63 -13.09
CA VAL A 38 -8.75 -14.65 -14.09
C VAL A 38 -8.26 -16.01 -13.60
N SER A 39 -9.19 -16.97 -13.42
CA SER A 39 -8.84 -18.33 -13.00
C SER A 39 -9.96 -19.35 -13.22
N PRO A 40 -9.65 -20.64 -13.47
CA PRO A 40 -10.69 -21.68 -13.58
C PRO A 40 -11.47 -21.89 -12.29
N ALA A 41 -10.84 -21.63 -11.14
CA ALA A 41 -11.41 -21.79 -9.81
C ALA A 41 -10.85 -20.76 -8.82
N PHE A 42 -11.62 -20.50 -7.76
CA PHE A 42 -11.25 -19.55 -6.71
C PHE A 42 -11.18 -20.27 -5.37
N ALA A 43 -9.97 -20.37 -4.80
CA ALA A 43 -9.69 -21.17 -3.61
C ALA A 43 -10.00 -20.46 -2.28
N ASP A 44 -10.25 -19.15 -2.33
CA ASP A 44 -10.54 -18.30 -1.17
C ASP A 44 -11.95 -17.69 -1.29
N ARG A 45 -12.56 -17.32 -0.15
CA ARG A 45 -13.89 -16.68 -0.15
C ARG A 45 -13.80 -15.21 -0.52
N SER A 46 -12.71 -14.53 -0.15
CA SER A 46 -12.54 -13.09 -0.36
C SER A 46 -11.37 -12.79 -1.28
N PHE A 47 -11.60 -11.90 -2.24
CA PHE A 47 -10.58 -11.31 -3.12
C PHE A 47 -10.53 -9.78 -2.96
N GLY A 48 -11.13 -9.25 -1.90
CA GLY A 48 -11.43 -7.82 -1.78
C GLY A 48 -12.51 -7.43 -2.79
N ASP A 49 -12.42 -6.22 -3.31
CA ASP A 49 -13.35 -5.70 -4.33
C ASP A 49 -13.00 -6.14 -5.76
N ALA A 50 -12.04 -7.07 -5.89
CA ALA A 50 -11.60 -7.57 -7.19
C ALA A 50 -12.72 -8.29 -7.96
N ARG A 51 -12.83 -7.98 -9.25
CA ARG A 51 -13.70 -8.69 -10.19
C ARG A 51 -13.11 -10.06 -10.51
N ARG A 52 -13.87 -11.11 -10.22
CA ARG A 52 -13.49 -12.51 -10.47
C ARG A 52 -14.07 -12.98 -11.80
N VAL A 53 -13.21 -13.44 -12.69
CA VAL A 53 -13.56 -13.97 -14.00
C VAL A 53 -13.17 -15.44 -14.07
N ARG A 54 -14.16 -16.31 -14.20
CA ARG A 54 -13.91 -17.74 -14.34
C ARG A 54 -13.45 -18.04 -15.77
N ALA A 55 -12.17 -18.31 -15.96
CA ALA A 55 -11.58 -18.72 -17.23
C ALA A 55 -10.23 -19.42 -17.00
N GLU A 56 -9.85 -20.30 -17.91
CA GLU A 56 -8.58 -21.03 -17.89
C GLU A 56 -7.72 -20.60 -19.09
N PRO A 57 -7.08 -19.42 -19.02
CA PRO A 57 -6.28 -18.91 -20.13
C PRO A 57 -5.06 -19.81 -20.37
N SER A 58 -4.86 -20.19 -21.62
CA SER A 58 -3.60 -20.77 -22.09
C SER A 58 -2.53 -19.68 -22.23
N PRO A 59 -1.25 -20.04 -22.43
CA PRO A 59 -0.20 -19.07 -22.70
C PRO A 59 -0.50 -18.12 -23.87
N ASP A 60 -1.20 -18.59 -24.91
CA ASP A 60 -1.52 -17.82 -26.11
C ASP A 60 -2.66 -16.79 -25.84
N ASP A 61 -3.50 -17.05 -24.85
CA ASP A 61 -4.60 -16.15 -24.48
C ASP A 61 -4.13 -14.93 -23.67
N VAL A 62 -2.94 -15.00 -23.04
CA VAL A 62 -2.47 -13.98 -22.09
C VAL A 62 -2.41 -12.59 -22.71
N ALA A 63 -1.88 -12.47 -23.94
CA ALA A 63 -1.77 -11.19 -24.62
C ALA A 63 -3.14 -10.54 -24.86
N ALA A 64 -4.14 -11.33 -25.24
CA ALA A 64 -5.51 -10.87 -25.45
C ALA A 64 -6.20 -10.44 -24.14
N TRP A 65 -5.89 -11.10 -23.02
CA TRP A 65 -6.35 -10.67 -21.69
C TRP A 65 -5.73 -9.35 -21.25
N VAL A 66 -4.42 -9.19 -21.49
CA VAL A 66 -3.71 -7.93 -21.20
C VAL A 66 -4.29 -6.79 -22.04
N GLU A 67 -4.54 -7.00 -23.33
CA GLU A 67 -5.16 -5.99 -24.19
C GLU A 67 -6.60 -5.64 -23.75
N ARG A 68 -7.40 -6.66 -23.43
CA ARG A 68 -8.80 -6.47 -23.00
C ARG A 68 -8.92 -5.67 -21.71
N VAL A 69 -8.02 -5.89 -20.76
CA VAL A 69 -8.07 -5.25 -19.44
C VAL A 69 -7.28 -3.94 -19.42
N ALA A 70 -6.30 -3.78 -20.31
CA ALA A 70 -5.36 -2.66 -20.34
C ALA A 70 -4.74 -2.34 -18.96
N PRO A 71 -4.14 -3.32 -18.25
CA PRO A 71 -3.62 -3.11 -16.91
C PRO A 71 -2.27 -2.39 -16.91
N VAL A 72 -1.98 -1.61 -15.87
CA VAL A 72 -0.63 -1.09 -15.62
C VAL A 72 0.30 -2.11 -14.96
N LEU A 73 -0.29 -3.12 -14.30
CA LEU A 73 0.40 -4.19 -13.60
C LEU A 73 -0.26 -5.55 -13.85
N VAL A 74 0.55 -6.55 -14.21
CA VAL A 74 0.10 -7.94 -14.37
C VAL A 74 0.75 -8.86 -13.33
N VAL A 75 -0.03 -9.70 -12.67
CA VAL A 75 0.43 -10.63 -11.64
C VAL A 75 0.23 -12.06 -12.13
N ALA A 76 1.32 -12.81 -12.21
CA ALA A 76 1.31 -14.25 -12.48
C ALA A 76 1.36 -15.03 -11.15
N ALA A 77 0.24 -15.65 -10.80
CA ALA A 77 0.04 -16.42 -9.57
C ALA A 77 -0.66 -17.77 -9.84
N THR A 78 -0.37 -18.36 -11.00
CA THR A 78 -0.86 -19.69 -11.41
C THR A 78 0.18 -20.77 -11.09
N ASP A 79 -0.25 -22.02 -11.03
CA ASP A 79 0.64 -23.18 -10.98
C ASP A 79 1.20 -23.57 -12.36
N ASP A 80 0.69 -22.96 -13.44
CA ASP A 80 1.16 -23.17 -14.81
C ASP A 80 2.32 -22.22 -15.14
N THR A 81 3.52 -22.81 -15.25
CA THR A 81 4.75 -22.06 -15.54
C THR A 81 4.78 -21.45 -16.94
N ALA A 82 4.08 -22.05 -17.92
CA ALA A 82 4.00 -21.54 -19.28
C ALA A 82 3.11 -20.29 -19.34
N VAL A 83 1.98 -20.30 -18.62
CA VAL A 83 1.12 -19.11 -18.46
C VAL A 83 1.89 -18.00 -17.74
N ASN A 84 2.58 -18.33 -16.65
CA ASN A 84 3.37 -17.34 -15.92
C ASN A 84 4.50 -16.73 -16.79
N ALA A 85 5.13 -17.52 -17.66
CA ALA A 85 6.12 -17.04 -18.63
C ALA A 85 5.50 -16.16 -19.73
N ALA A 86 4.30 -16.48 -20.20
CA ALA A 86 3.56 -15.65 -21.14
C ALA A 86 3.18 -14.28 -20.53
N VAL A 87 2.83 -14.23 -19.25
CA VAL A 87 2.59 -12.97 -18.51
C VAL A 87 3.84 -12.09 -18.52
N GLU A 88 5.00 -12.64 -18.21
CA GLU A 88 6.28 -11.91 -18.23
C GLU A 88 6.59 -11.37 -19.64
N ARG A 89 6.44 -12.18 -20.68
CA ARG A 89 6.65 -11.74 -22.08
C ARG A 89 5.68 -10.64 -22.49
N ALA A 90 4.38 -10.84 -22.26
CA ALA A 90 3.35 -9.88 -22.64
C ALA A 90 3.53 -8.53 -21.94
N ALA A 91 3.94 -8.55 -20.66
CA ALA A 91 4.25 -7.35 -19.91
C ALA A 91 5.50 -6.65 -20.45
N ALA A 92 6.58 -7.38 -20.72
CA ALA A 92 7.82 -6.82 -21.26
C ALA A 92 7.61 -6.16 -22.63
N GLU A 93 6.87 -6.82 -23.54
CA GLU A 93 6.55 -6.30 -24.87
C GLU A 93 5.75 -4.98 -24.83
N ARG A 94 4.96 -4.78 -23.77
CA ARG A 94 4.07 -3.62 -23.60
C ARG A 94 4.59 -2.59 -22.60
N GLY A 95 5.78 -2.80 -22.03
CA GLY A 95 6.34 -1.92 -21.02
C GLY A 95 5.56 -1.89 -19.70
N LEU A 96 4.80 -2.93 -19.39
CA LEU A 96 3.98 -3.02 -18.17
C LEU A 96 4.82 -3.45 -16.97
N LEU A 97 4.37 -3.06 -15.77
CA LEU A 97 4.86 -3.66 -14.55
C LEU A 97 4.35 -5.10 -14.46
N TYR A 98 5.15 -6.00 -13.88
CA TYR A 98 4.69 -7.37 -13.64
C TYR A 98 5.21 -7.98 -12.35
N ASN A 99 4.43 -8.89 -11.77
CA ASN A 99 4.83 -9.66 -10.60
C ASN A 99 4.77 -11.16 -10.90
N ARG A 100 5.90 -11.86 -10.74
CA ARG A 100 5.97 -13.33 -10.78
C ARG A 100 5.93 -13.88 -9.37
N ALA A 101 4.81 -14.46 -8.96
CA ALA A 101 4.66 -14.97 -7.60
C ALA A 101 5.36 -16.32 -7.39
N ASP A 102 5.70 -17.01 -8.48
CA ASP A 102 6.44 -18.27 -8.55
C ASP A 102 7.96 -18.11 -8.45
N ARG A 103 8.49 -16.88 -8.56
CA ARG A 103 9.93 -16.62 -8.54
C ARG A 103 10.36 -15.75 -7.37
N ALA A 104 11.41 -16.18 -6.68
CA ALA A 104 12.17 -15.38 -5.74
C ALA A 104 13.63 -15.36 -6.21
N GLY A 105 14.11 -14.26 -6.77
CA GLY A 105 15.47 -14.21 -7.31
C GLY A 105 15.78 -12.96 -8.11
N GLU A 106 16.69 -13.10 -9.08
CA GLU A 106 17.02 -12.07 -10.06
C GLU A 106 15.78 -11.62 -10.83
N ARG A 107 15.71 -10.31 -11.08
CA ARG A 107 14.53 -9.63 -11.58
C ARG A 107 14.93 -8.76 -12.74
N ALA A 108 14.32 -9.00 -13.89
CA ALA A 108 14.45 -8.12 -15.03
C ALA A 108 13.77 -6.77 -14.77
N PRO A 109 14.11 -5.73 -15.54
CA PRO A 109 13.38 -4.45 -15.52
C PRO A 109 11.86 -4.66 -15.67
N GLY A 110 11.06 -3.85 -14.98
CA GLY A 110 9.60 -3.98 -14.94
C GLY A 110 9.07 -5.00 -13.92
N HIS A 111 9.91 -5.89 -13.39
CA HIS A 111 9.48 -6.82 -12.34
C HIS A 111 9.33 -6.11 -10.99
N VAL A 112 8.13 -6.08 -10.44
CA VAL A 112 7.84 -5.49 -9.12
C VAL A 112 7.84 -6.52 -7.99
N ALA A 113 8.32 -6.13 -6.81
CA ALA A 113 8.00 -6.84 -5.58
C ALA A 113 6.78 -6.19 -4.94
N VAL A 114 5.88 -7.02 -4.41
CA VAL A 114 4.86 -6.53 -3.49
C VAL A 114 5.37 -6.76 -2.07
N PRO A 115 5.75 -5.70 -1.34
CA PRO A 115 6.30 -5.82 0.01
C PRO A 115 5.23 -6.27 1.01
N SER A 116 5.66 -6.51 2.23
CA SER A 116 4.74 -6.49 3.37
C SER A 116 4.31 -5.04 3.61
N ILE A 117 3.02 -4.78 3.72
CA ILE A 117 2.49 -3.43 3.89
C ILE A 117 1.85 -3.32 5.29
N VAL A 118 2.17 -2.23 6.00
CA VAL A 118 1.45 -1.75 7.18
C VAL A 118 0.75 -0.46 6.78
N ARG A 119 -0.52 -0.31 7.17
CA ARG A 119 -1.31 0.91 6.94
C ARG A 119 -1.95 1.36 8.23
N ASP A 120 -1.91 2.66 8.49
CA ASP A 120 -2.74 3.33 9.49
C ASP A 120 -3.23 4.67 8.92
N GLY A 121 -4.52 4.76 8.58
CA GLY A 121 -5.05 5.85 7.76
C GLY A 121 -4.27 6.02 6.45
N GLU A 122 -3.80 7.24 6.19
CA GLU A 122 -2.99 7.58 5.01
C GLU A 122 -1.50 7.21 5.16
N VAL A 123 -1.07 6.75 6.33
CA VAL A 123 0.33 6.35 6.57
C VAL A 123 0.54 4.93 6.05
N VAL A 124 1.42 4.79 5.06
CA VAL A 124 1.77 3.51 4.44
C VAL A 124 3.24 3.19 4.67
N VAL A 125 3.54 2.01 5.20
CA VAL A 125 4.92 1.50 5.35
C VAL A 125 5.09 0.19 4.57
N GLY A 126 5.99 0.20 3.60
CA GLY A 126 6.41 -0.99 2.87
C GLY A 126 7.69 -1.61 3.44
N LEU A 127 7.63 -2.87 3.86
CA LEU A 127 8.76 -3.65 4.34
C LEU A 127 9.08 -4.79 3.37
N SER A 128 10.32 -4.83 2.90
CA SER A 128 10.84 -5.94 2.11
C SER A 128 12.17 -6.40 2.69
N THR A 129 12.28 -7.70 2.93
CA THR A 129 13.55 -8.34 3.31
C THR A 129 13.72 -9.63 2.49
N GLY A 130 14.93 -10.16 2.43
CA GLY A 130 15.19 -11.48 1.85
C GLY A 130 14.72 -12.65 2.72
N VAL A 131 14.23 -12.40 3.95
CA VAL A 131 13.90 -13.43 4.93
C VAL A 131 12.45 -13.26 5.41
N PRO A 132 11.50 -14.10 4.95
CA PRO A 132 10.08 -13.94 5.29
C PRO A 132 9.77 -13.88 6.80
N ALA A 133 10.49 -14.68 7.60
CA ALA A 133 10.36 -14.67 9.05
C ALA A 133 10.74 -13.30 9.66
N LEU A 134 11.84 -12.70 9.19
CA LEU A 134 12.26 -11.36 9.63
C LEU A 134 11.26 -10.30 9.19
N THR A 135 10.79 -10.36 7.94
CA THR A 135 9.73 -9.45 7.45
C THR A 135 8.50 -9.49 8.34
N LYS A 136 8.07 -10.68 8.78
CA LYS A 136 6.92 -10.83 9.69
C LYS A 136 7.15 -10.16 11.04
N VAL A 137 8.32 -10.35 11.64
CA VAL A 137 8.66 -9.75 12.94
C VAL A 137 8.76 -8.22 12.84
N LEU A 138 9.42 -7.70 11.80
CA LEU A 138 9.55 -6.26 11.59
C LEU A 138 8.19 -5.61 11.30
N ARG A 139 7.35 -6.26 10.48
CA ARG A 139 5.97 -5.80 10.23
C ARG A 139 5.21 -5.60 11.52
N GLN A 140 5.22 -6.58 12.43
CA GLN A 140 4.51 -6.51 13.71
C GLN A 140 5.05 -5.44 14.67
N ARG A 141 6.34 -5.10 14.57
CA ARG A 141 6.93 -4.00 15.36
C ARG A 141 6.49 -2.66 14.79
N VAL A 142 6.68 -2.46 13.49
CA VAL A 142 6.28 -1.22 12.80
C VAL A 142 4.79 -0.97 12.93
N GLU A 143 3.95 -2.00 12.82
CA GLU A 143 2.50 -1.91 13.03
C GLU A 143 2.11 -1.34 14.40
N ARG A 144 2.91 -1.61 15.44
CA ARG A 144 2.73 -1.00 16.77
C ARG A 144 3.27 0.43 16.83
N GLU A 145 4.42 0.69 16.23
CA GLU A 145 5.06 2.02 16.24
C GLU A 145 4.25 3.07 15.46
N VAL A 146 3.54 2.66 14.41
CA VAL A 146 2.74 3.59 13.59
C VAL A 146 1.28 3.66 14.00
N GLN A 147 0.88 3.00 15.09
CA GLN A 147 -0.50 3.03 15.56
C GLN A 147 -0.89 4.46 15.99
N GLY A 148 -2.00 4.97 15.48
CA GLY A 148 -2.47 6.34 15.68
C GLY A 148 -1.83 7.36 14.73
N ALA A 149 -0.86 6.96 13.90
CA ALA A 149 -0.19 7.87 12.96
C ALA A 149 -1.15 8.41 11.90
N GLY A 150 -2.16 7.62 11.52
CA GLY A 150 -3.18 8.05 10.56
C GLY A 150 -4.00 9.25 11.07
N GLU A 151 -4.50 9.17 12.30
CA GLU A 151 -5.24 10.27 12.92
C GLU A 151 -4.33 11.48 13.21
N LEU A 152 -3.09 11.24 13.64
CA LEU A 152 -2.10 12.32 13.78
C LEU A 152 -1.86 13.06 12.46
N ALA A 153 -1.77 12.35 11.34
CA ALA A 153 -1.61 12.96 10.02
C ALA A 153 -2.79 13.87 9.68
N VAL A 154 -4.03 13.45 9.97
CA VAL A 154 -5.24 14.27 9.79
C VAL A 154 -5.19 15.52 10.67
N LEU A 155 -4.94 15.38 11.97
CA LEU A 155 -4.88 16.51 12.91
C LEU A 155 -3.78 17.51 12.55
N THR A 156 -2.61 17.02 12.16
CA THR A 156 -1.50 17.90 11.75
C THR A 156 -1.72 18.56 10.40
N ALA A 157 -2.45 17.93 9.47
CA ALA A 157 -2.88 18.55 8.22
C ALA A 157 -3.91 19.67 8.46
N GLU A 158 -4.84 19.49 9.40
CA GLU A 158 -5.76 20.53 9.88
C GLU A 158 -5.02 21.70 10.51
N LEU A 159 -4.13 21.42 11.48
CA LEU A 159 -3.31 22.45 12.13
C LEU A 159 -2.46 23.22 11.11
N ARG A 160 -1.83 22.52 10.16
CA ARG A 160 -1.06 23.16 9.08
C ARG A 160 -1.90 24.11 8.24
N ARG A 161 -3.18 23.79 8.00
CA ARG A 161 -4.10 24.69 7.29
C ARG A 161 -4.43 25.91 8.15
N TYR A 162 -4.78 25.71 9.42
CA TYR A 162 -5.09 26.78 10.37
C TYR A 162 -3.94 27.79 10.52
N LEU A 163 -2.70 27.31 10.69
CA LEU A 163 -1.54 28.17 10.91
C LEU A 163 -1.05 28.87 9.63
N ARG A 164 -1.49 28.42 8.44
CA ARG A 164 -0.93 28.86 7.14
C ARG A 164 -0.97 30.37 6.98
N ASP A 165 -2.09 30.99 7.34
CA ASP A 165 -2.35 32.41 7.09
C ASP A 165 -2.06 33.28 8.32
N GLN A 166 -1.75 32.67 9.45
CA GLN A 166 -1.54 33.35 10.74
C GLN A 166 -0.06 33.45 11.13
N TYR A 167 0.77 32.50 10.68
CA TYR A 167 2.14 32.34 11.14
C TYR A 167 3.19 32.24 10.01
N PRO A 168 4.40 32.78 10.20
CA PRO A 168 5.54 32.56 9.32
C PRO A 168 5.91 31.08 9.13
N PRO A 169 6.53 30.70 7.99
CA PRO A 169 6.92 29.32 7.70
C PRO A 169 7.71 28.58 8.79
N GLU A 170 8.57 29.28 9.52
CA GLU A 170 9.43 28.68 10.54
C GLU A 170 8.65 28.29 11.80
N GLN A 171 7.85 29.21 12.34
CA GLN A 171 6.98 28.97 13.49
C GLN A 171 5.96 27.86 13.21
N ARG A 172 5.37 27.84 12.01
CA ARG A 172 4.48 26.74 11.58
C ARG A 172 5.18 25.38 11.63
N ARG A 173 6.44 25.32 11.16
CA ARG A 173 7.23 24.07 11.17
C ARG A 173 7.59 23.64 12.59
N GLU A 174 7.86 24.58 13.47
CA GLU A 174 8.16 24.32 14.87
C GLU A 174 6.95 23.75 15.61
N ALA A 175 5.79 24.41 15.53
CA ALA A 175 4.55 23.93 16.14
C ALA A 175 4.16 22.53 15.64
N LEU A 176 4.22 22.29 14.32
CA LEU A 176 3.95 20.97 13.75
C LEU A 176 4.94 19.90 14.25
N ARG A 177 6.23 20.24 14.38
CA ARG A 177 7.24 19.30 14.91
C ARG A 177 7.03 19.01 16.40
N ALA A 178 6.64 20.01 17.19
CA ALA A 178 6.33 19.83 18.61
C ALA A 178 5.17 18.84 18.79
N VAL A 179 4.10 19.03 18.02
CA VAL A 179 2.94 18.12 18.01
C VAL A 179 3.34 16.69 17.62
N VAL A 180 4.02 16.51 16.48
CA VAL A 180 4.39 15.16 15.98
C VAL A 180 5.33 14.42 16.93
N ARG A 181 6.15 15.13 17.70
CA ARG A 181 7.11 14.53 18.64
C ARG A 181 6.55 14.31 20.04
N SER A 182 5.33 14.74 20.32
CA SER A 182 4.78 14.71 21.66
C SER A 182 4.27 13.32 22.04
N GLU A 183 4.89 12.71 23.06
CA GLU A 183 4.40 11.46 23.66
C GLU A 183 2.97 11.60 24.19
N ARG A 184 2.57 12.79 24.67
CA ARG A 184 1.19 13.05 25.13
C ARG A 184 0.18 12.86 24.00
N VAL A 185 0.53 13.31 22.79
CA VAL A 185 -0.33 13.18 21.60
C VAL A 185 -0.43 11.72 21.20
N TRP A 186 0.71 11.03 21.05
CA TRP A 186 0.74 9.61 20.69
C TRP A 186 -0.02 8.74 21.69
N LYS A 187 0.11 9.01 22.99
CA LYS A 187 -0.65 8.32 24.02
C LYS A 187 -2.16 8.57 23.92
N ALA A 188 -2.57 9.82 23.68
CA ALA A 188 -3.98 10.15 23.51
C ALA A 188 -4.62 9.42 22.31
N LEU A 189 -3.89 9.32 21.20
CA LEU A 189 -4.30 8.60 20.00
C LEU A 189 -4.37 7.08 20.21
N GLY A 190 -3.50 6.52 21.05
CA GLY A 190 -3.47 5.09 21.35
C GLY A 190 -4.55 4.62 22.34
N ASP A 191 -4.87 5.45 23.33
CA ASP A 191 -5.75 5.05 24.45
C ASP A 191 -7.24 5.33 24.17
N GLY A 192 -7.59 6.23 23.24
CA GLY A 192 -8.98 6.54 22.86
C GLY A 192 -9.84 7.20 23.96
N VAL A 193 -9.25 7.53 25.11
CA VAL A 193 -9.93 8.13 26.28
C VAL A 193 -9.75 9.65 26.35
N ALA A 194 -8.69 10.20 25.74
CA ALA A 194 -8.38 11.63 25.76
C ALA A 194 -8.80 12.28 24.44
N ASN A 195 -9.16 13.58 24.45
CA ASN A 195 -9.43 14.35 23.23
C ASN A 195 -8.10 14.76 22.57
N PRO A 196 -7.63 14.07 21.51
CA PRO A 196 -6.28 14.29 20.97
C PRO A 196 -6.15 15.67 20.33
N ARG A 197 -7.25 16.20 19.78
CA ARG A 197 -7.31 17.53 19.18
C ARG A 197 -6.99 18.62 20.19
N GLN A 198 -7.58 18.55 21.39
CA GLN A 198 -7.28 19.52 22.45
C GLN A 198 -5.80 19.51 22.82
N ILE A 199 -5.19 18.33 22.95
CA ILE A 199 -3.76 18.20 23.30
C ILE A 199 -2.87 18.73 22.16
N VAL A 200 -3.26 18.50 20.90
CA VAL A 200 -2.58 19.07 19.72
C VAL A 200 -2.61 20.60 19.76
N ASP A 201 -3.78 21.19 20.02
CA ASP A 201 -3.95 22.64 20.09
C ASP A 201 -3.13 23.24 21.24
N GLU A 202 -3.16 22.63 22.44
CA GLU A 202 -2.32 23.04 23.59
C GLU A 202 -0.83 23.07 23.23
N ILE A 203 -0.31 21.98 22.64
CA ILE A 203 1.12 21.88 22.29
C ILE A 203 1.50 22.86 21.18
N ALA A 204 0.62 23.09 20.23
CA ALA A 204 0.85 24.07 19.17
C ALA A 204 0.92 25.49 19.73
N SER A 205 -0.02 25.89 20.59
CA SER A 205 -0.03 27.20 21.25
C SER A 205 1.23 27.42 22.09
N ASP A 206 1.62 26.42 22.90
CA ASP A 206 2.85 26.46 23.71
C ASP A 206 4.09 26.70 22.82
N ALA A 207 4.17 26.00 21.67
CA ALA A 207 5.28 26.15 20.73
C ALA A 207 5.29 27.50 19.99
N LEU A 208 4.12 28.15 19.85
CA LEU A 208 3.98 29.47 19.24
C LEU A 208 4.21 30.61 20.24
N GLY A 209 4.38 30.28 21.53
CA GLY A 209 4.53 31.28 22.59
C GLY A 209 3.21 31.97 22.96
N GLU A 210 2.07 31.39 22.56
CA GLU A 210 0.75 31.80 22.99
C GLU A 210 0.49 31.17 24.37
N SER A 211 0.88 31.86 25.44
CA SER A 211 0.45 31.45 26.79
C SER A 211 -1.08 31.63 26.92
N PRO A 212 -1.77 30.76 27.69
CA PRO A 212 -3.23 30.75 27.81
C PRO A 212 -3.83 32.03 28.40
#